data_AF-A0A932ASW8-F1
#
_entry.id   AF-A0A932ASW8-F1
#
_cell.length_a   1.000
_cell.length_b   1.000
_cell.length_c   1.000
_cell.angle_alpha   90.00
_cell.angle_beta   90.00
_cell.angle_gamma   90.00
#
_symmetry.space_group_name_H-M   'P 1'
#
loop_
_entity.id
_entity.type
_entity.pdbx_description
1 polymer ?
#
loop_
_entity_poly.entity_id
_entity_poly.type
_entity_poly.pdbx_seq_one_letter_code
_entity_poly.pdbx_strand_id
1 'polypeptide(L)'
;MWLVLNVSLDTQTPNATDPASWLRMSVHQKDATLLPLVRQATDCVVRKVTADPRYQSDMRPDDFSDLVVDSISACARPVRAMIDAHDRMYGNGSGEAFLLGPYLDVLPSAVVKQVKIRTR
;
A
#
# COMPACT_ATOMS: atom_id res chain seq x y z
N MET A 1 -27.74 -48.38 3.93
CA MET A 1 -26.28 -48.48 4.14
C MET A 1 -25.68 -47.20 3.59
N TRP A 2 -25.25 -46.27 4.45
CA TRP A 2 -24.72 -44.97 4.05
C TRP A 2 -23.22 -45.07 3.80
N LEU A 3 -22.74 -44.53 2.68
CA LEU A 3 -21.31 -44.28 2.45
C LEU A 3 -20.97 -42.97 3.17
N VAL A 4 -20.09 -43.05 4.17
CA VAL A 4 -19.58 -41.88 4.89
C VAL A 4 -18.38 -41.35 4.11
N LEU A 5 -18.49 -40.12 3.59
CA LEU A 5 -17.35 -39.37 3.05
C LEU A 5 -16.51 -38.87 4.23
N ASN A 6 -15.32 -39.45 4.43
CA ASN A 6 -14.32 -38.83 5.30
C ASN A 6 -13.72 -37.64 4.55
N VAL A 7 -14.26 -36.44 4.80
CA VAL A 7 -13.55 -35.20 4.49
C VAL A 7 -12.64 -34.89 5.67
N SER A 8 -11.34 -35.10 5.51
CA SER A 8 -10.36 -34.52 6.44
C SER A 8 -10.29 -33.04 6.10
N LEU A 9 -11.13 -32.26 6.77
CA LEU A 9 -11.03 -30.80 6.74
C LEU A 9 -9.85 -30.43 7.63
N ASP A 10 -8.64 -30.44 7.06
CA ASP A 10 -7.51 -29.73 7.66
C ASP A 10 -7.89 -28.24 7.65
N THR A 11 -8.51 -27.81 8.75
CA THR A 11 -8.62 -26.39 9.10
C THR A 11 -7.22 -25.91 9.41
N GLN A 12 -6.45 -25.63 8.36
CA GLN A 12 -5.27 -24.80 8.46
C GLN A 12 -5.77 -23.38 8.73
N THR A 13 -6.01 -23.10 10.02
CA THR A 13 -5.91 -21.74 10.55
C THR A 13 -4.67 -21.12 9.92
N PRO A 14 -4.77 -19.96 9.23
CA PRO A 14 -3.60 -19.25 8.77
C PRO A 14 -2.89 -18.77 10.04
N ASN A 15 -1.98 -19.61 10.53
CA ASN A 15 -1.06 -19.24 11.57
C ASN A 15 -0.44 -17.93 11.12
N ALA A 16 -0.51 -16.93 11.99
CA ALA A 16 0.14 -15.65 11.83
C ALA A 16 1.54 -15.91 11.27
N THR A 17 1.67 -15.61 9.98
CA THR A 17 2.90 -15.29 9.27
C THR A 17 4.16 -15.88 9.93
N ASP A 18 4.55 -17.10 9.54
CA ASP A 18 5.88 -17.60 9.87
C ASP A 18 6.92 -16.61 9.33
N PRO A 19 7.72 -15.92 10.16
CA PRO A 19 8.73 -14.98 9.67
C PRO A 19 9.73 -15.63 8.71
N ALA A 20 9.90 -16.95 8.76
CA ALA A 20 10.72 -17.70 7.80
C ALA A 20 10.10 -17.81 6.40
N SER A 21 8.78 -17.60 6.24
CA SER A 21 8.13 -17.69 4.94
C SER A 21 8.55 -16.56 3.99
N TRP A 22 8.75 -15.35 4.51
CA TRP A 22 9.18 -14.19 3.71
C TRP A 22 10.61 -14.32 3.19
N LEU A 23 11.49 -15.00 3.94
CA LEU A 23 12.86 -15.28 3.53
C LEU A 23 12.92 -16.20 2.30
N ARG A 24 11.89 -17.01 2.09
CA ARG A 24 11.78 -17.96 0.98
C ARG A 24 11.05 -17.38 -0.24
N MET A 25 10.49 -16.18 -0.11
CA MET A 25 9.78 -15.52 -1.21
C MET A 25 10.75 -14.87 -2.18
N SER A 26 10.51 -15.08 -3.48
CA SER A 26 11.16 -14.32 -4.52
C SER A 26 10.74 -12.85 -4.47
N VAL A 27 11.52 -11.96 -5.08
CA VAL A 27 11.19 -10.54 -5.19
C VAL A 27 9.81 -10.33 -5.80
N HIS A 28 9.48 -11.06 -6.87
CA HIS A 28 8.16 -10.99 -7.50
C HIS A 28 7.01 -11.38 -6.55
N GLN A 29 7.20 -12.37 -5.68
CA GLN A 29 6.18 -12.74 -4.69
C GLN A 29 6.01 -11.66 -3.62
N LYS A 30 7.10 -11.00 -3.21
CA LYS A 30 7.05 -9.87 -2.28
C LYS A 30 6.34 -8.68 -2.92
N ASP A 31 6.65 -8.36 -4.16
CA ASP A 31 5.98 -7.29 -4.92
C ASP A 31 4.48 -7.55 -5.07
N ALA A 32 4.09 -8.78 -5.41
CA ALA A 32 2.68 -9.17 -5.51
C ALA A 32 1.94 -9.04 -4.16
N THR A 33 2.64 -9.25 -3.05
CA THR A 33 2.11 -9.09 -1.69
C THR A 33 2.00 -7.61 -1.29
N LEU A 34 2.99 -6.78 -1.65
CA LEU A 34 3.01 -5.35 -1.36
C LEU A 34 2.03 -4.55 -2.21
N LEU A 35 1.86 -4.91 -3.48
CA LEU A 35 1.15 -4.11 -4.47
C LEU A 35 -0.28 -3.70 -4.04
N PRO A 36 -1.12 -4.57 -3.45
CA PRO A 36 -2.43 -4.17 -2.95
C PRO A 36 -2.36 -3.14 -1.82
N LEU A 37 -1.38 -3.24 -0.93
CA LEU A 37 -1.18 -2.30 0.19
C LEU A 37 -0.71 -0.93 -0.32
N VAL A 38 0.24 -0.92 -1.26
CA VAL A 38 0.70 0.29 -1.95
C VAL A 38 -0.47 0.99 -2.63
N ARG A 39 -1.30 0.24 -3.39
CA ARG A 39 -2.50 0.79 -4.03
C ARG A 39 -3.48 1.37 -3.01
N GLN A 40 -3.77 0.65 -1.94
CA GLN A 40 -4.70 1.11 -0.91
C GLN A 40 -4.21 2.42 -0.24
N ALA A 41 -2.92 2.52 0.06
CA ALA A 41 -2.31 3.73 0.60
C ALA A 41 -2.39 4.88 -0.41
N THR A 42 -1.98 4.63 -1.66
CA THR A 42 -1.99 5.64 -2.73
C THR A 42 -3.39 6.15 -3.01
N ASP A 43 -4.38 5.26 -3.10
CA ASP A 43 -5.77 5.64 -3.33
C ASP A 43 -6.31 6.50 -2.18
N CYS A 44 -5.93 6.21 -0.93
CA CYS A 44 -6.29 7.07 0.20
C CYS A 44 -5.67 8.45 0.06
N VAL A 45 -4.36 8.54 -0.16
CA VAL A 45 -3.64 9.81 -0.24
C VAL A 45 -4.15 10.66 -1.40
N VAL A 46 -4.27 10.07 -2.59
CA VAL A 46 -4.78 10.76 -3.78
C VAL A 46 -6.20 11.29 -3.55
N ARG A 47 -7.08 10.51 -2.92
CA ARG A 47 -8.43 10.99 -2.56
C ARG A 47 -8.39 12.16 -1.59
N LYS A 48 -7.47 12.17 -0.61
CA LYS A 48 -7.34 13.25 0.36
C LYS A 48 -6.76 14.52 -0.26
N VAL A 49 -5.70 14.40 -1.06
CA VAL A 49 -5.12 15.53 -1.80
C VAL A 49 -6.16 16.16 -2.71
N THR A 50 -6.84 15.36 -3.53
CA THR A 50 -7.84 15.89 -4.49
C THR A 50 -9.13 16.40 -3.85
N ALA A 51 -9.35 16.13 -2.56
CA ALA A 51 -10.49 16.67 -1.80
C ALA A 51 -10.09 17.88 -0.93
N ASP A 52 -8.80 18.22 -0.84
CA ASP A 52 -8.34 19.38 -0.09
C ASP A 52 -8.69 20.67 -0.87
N PRO A 53 -9.36 21.67 -0.25
CA PRO A 53 -9.71 22.92 -0.92
C PRO A 53 -8.51 23.72 -1.46
N ARG A 54 -7.31 23.46 -0.93
CA ARG A 54 -6.07 24.08 -1.39
C ARG A 54 -5.60 23.48 -2.72
N TYR A 55 -6.00 22.26 -3.06
CA TYR A 55 -5.58 21.59 -4.28
C TYR A 55 -6.27 22.18 -5.51
N GLN A 56 -5.49 22.53 -6.54
CA GLN A 56 -6.00 22.92 -7.86
C GLN A 56 -5.44 21.99 -8.93
N SER A 57 -6.24 21.66 -9.95
CA SER A 57 -5.88 20.67 -10.98
C SER A 57 -4.71 21.10 -11.88
N ASP A 58 -4.38 22.39 -11.91
CA ASP A 58 -3.29 23.00 -12.65
C ASP A 58 -2.01 23.21 -11.81
N MET A 59 -2.03 22.87 -10.52
CA MET A 59 -0.83 22.93 -9.66
C MET A 59 0.29 22.03 -10.17
N ARG A 60 1.53 22.51 -10.05
CA ARG A 60 2.70 21.67 -10.32
C ARG A 60 2.89 20.67 -9.17
N PRO A 61 3.51 19.50 -9.43
CA PRO A 61 3.83 18.51 -8.38
C PRO A 61 4.44 19.09 -7.11
N ASP A 62 5.35 20.06 -7.25
CA ASP A 62 6.06 20.68 -6.12
C ASP A 62 5.13 21.57 -5.27
N ASP A 63 4.08 22.15 -5.87
CA ASP A 63 3.19 23.13 -5.23
C ASP A 63 2.20 22.47 -4.24
N PHE A 64 1.99 21.15 -4.34
CA PHE A 64 1.10 20.39 -3.45
C PHE A 64 1.81 19.32 -2.62
N SER A 65 3.15 19.37 -2.53
CA SER A 65 3.94 18.44 -1.73
C SER A 65 3.52 18.43 -0.25
N ASP A 66 3.26 19.61 0.33
CA ASP A 66 2.76 19.72 1.71
C ASP A 66 1.37 19.06 1.88
N LEU A 67 0.50 19.17 0.87
CA LEU A 67 -0.81 18.50 0.86
C LEU A 67 -0.66 16.97 0.85
N VAL A 68 0.38 16.45 0.21
CA VAL A 68 0.71 15.03 0.21
C VAL A 68 1.12 14.58 1.61
N VAL A 69 1.97 15.33 2.30
CA VAL A 69 2.41 15.03 3.68
C VAL A 69 1.23 15.04 4.65
N ASP A 70 0.37 16.07 4.58
CA ASP A 70 -0.87 16.16 5.37
C ASP A 70 -1.79 14.95 5.10
N SER A 71 -1.93 14.59 3.81
CA SER A 71 -2.77 13.48 3.38
C SER A 71 -2.25 12.12 3.83
N ILE A 72 -0.93 11.92 3.86
CA ILE A 72 -0.29 10.71 4.40
C ILE A 72 -0.63 10.56 5.88
N SER A 73 -0.59 11.65 6.65
CA SER A 73 -0.98 11.66 8.06
C SER A 73 -2.46 11.29 8.23
N ALA A 74 -3.34 11.82 7.38
CA ALA A 74 -4.76 11.45 7.36
C ALA A 74 -5.01 10.00 6.89
N CYS A 75 -4.05 9.40 6.18
CA CYS A 75 -4.07 8.04 5.66
C CYS A 75 -3.14 7.10 6.46
N ALA A 76 -2.85 7.42 7.73
CA ALA A 76 -1.88 6.69 8.54
C ALA A 76 -2.17 5.17 8.64
N ARG A 77 -3.44 4.74 8.63
CA ARG A 77 -3.78 3.31 8.73
C ARG A 77 -3.29 2.50 7.51
N PRO A 78 -3.70 2.79 6.25
CA PRO A 78 -3.19 2.06 5.10
C PRO A 78 -1.69 2.28 4.86
N VAL A 79 -1.14 3.46 5.19
CA VAL A 79 0.30 3.73 5.09
C VAL A 79 1.09 2.84 6.07
N ARG A 80 0.66 2.73 7.34
CA ARG A 80 1.29 1.83 8.31
C ARG A 80 1.20 0.37 7.89
N ALA A 81 0.07 -0.08 7.36
CA ALA A 81 -0.06 -1.46 6.87
C ALA A 81 0.95 -1.78 5.76
N MET A 82 1.22 -0.82 4.87
CA MET A 82 2.26 -0.91 3.84
C MET A 82 3.67 -0.96 4.44
N ILE A 83 3.99 -0.07 5.39
CA ILE A 83 5.28 -0.04 6.11
C ILE A 83 5.53 -1.37 6.83
N ASP A 84 4.57 -1.83 7.64
CA ASP A 84 4.69 -3.05 8.43
C ASP A 84 4.89 -4.28 7.53
N ALA A 85 4.23 -4.32 6.37
CA ALA A 85 4.41 -5.40 5.42
C ALA A 85 5.80 -5.38 4.78
N HIS A 86 6.30 -4.19 4.45
CA HIS A 86 7.64 -4.03 3.91
C HIS A 86 8.70 -4.46 4.95
N ASP A 87 8.56 -4.03 6.20
CA ASP A 87 9.46 -4.42 7.29
C ASP A 87 9.49 -5.93 7.52
N ARG A 88 8.34 -6.60 7.47
CA ARG A 88 8.28 -8.07 7.57
C ARG A 88 9.02 -8.78 6.44
N MET A 89 9.07 -8.19 5.24
CA MET A 89 9.63 -8.83 4.05
C MET A 89 11.08 -8.47 3.76
N TYR A 90 11.52 -7.28 4.16
CA TYR A 90 12.83 -6.71 3.82
C TYR A 90 13.67 -6.31 5.04
N GLY A 91 13.10 -6.42 6.25
CA GLY A 91 13.79 -6.12 7.51
C GLY A 91 13.35 -4.80 8.13
N ASN A 92 13.57 -4.66 9.44
CA ASN A 92 13.18 -3.50 10.22
C ASN A 92 13.72 -2.18 9.64
N GLY A 93 12.85 -1.17 9.49
CA GLY A 93 13.19 0.16 8.95
C GLY A 93 13.15 0.24 7.42
N SER A 94 12.97 -0.88 6.71
CA SER A 94 12.85 -0.88 5.26
C SER A 94 11.54 -0.25 4.78
N GLY A 95 10.46 -0.37 5.55
CA GLY A 95 9.17 0.23 5.22
C GLY A 95 9.15 1.74 5.35
N GLU A 96 9.82 2.29 6.36
CA GLU A 96 10.01 3.74 6.49
C GLU A 96 10.90 4.28 5.37
N ALA A 97 11.99 3.59 5.04
CA ALA A 97 12.84 3.94 3.89
C ALA A 97 12.07 3.88 2.56
N PHE A 98 11.19 2.89 2.42
CA PHE A 98 10.31 2.79 1.25
C PHE A 98 9.32 3.95 1.18
N LEU A 99 8.70 4.32 2.31
CA LEU A 99 7.82 5.48 2.39
C LEU A 99 8.57 6.75 2.00
N LEU A 100 9.72 7.02 2.61
CA LEU A 100 10.46 8.27 2.47
C LEU A 100 11.22 8.42 1.14
N GLY A 101 11.38 7.33 0.37
CA GLY A 101 12.00 7.35 -0.95
C GLY A 101 11.02 6.95 -2.06
N PRO A 102 11.08 5.71 -2.57
CA PRO A 102 10.36 5.31 -3.78
C PRO A 102 8.86 5.61 -3.79
N TYR A 103 8.19 5.50 -2.64
CA TYR A 103 6.77 5.78 -2.54
C TYR A 103 6.46 7.27 -2.71
N LEU A 104 7.19 8.16 -2.02
CA LEU A 104 7.01 9.61 -2.14
C LEU A 104 7.43 10.13 -3.52
N ASP A 105 8.47 9.56 -4.13
CA ASP A 105 8.98 9.98 -5.44
C ASP A 105 7.91 9.86 -6.56
N VAL A 106 7.03 8.85 -6.47
CA VAL A 106 6.02 8.57 -7.51
C VAL A 106 4.64 9.14 -7.18
N LEU A 107 4.39 9.51 -5.93
CA LEU A 107 3.07 9.88 -5.44
C LEU A 107 2.50 11.16 -6.09
N PRO A 108 3.28 12.24 -6.32
CA PRO A 108 2.78 13.40 -7.05
C PRO A 108 2.29 13.06 -8.47
N SER A 109 3.01 12.16 -9.16
CA SER A 109 2.61 11.68 -10.49
C SER A 109 1.31 10.88 -10.44
N ALA A 110 1.08 10.09 -9.39
CA ALA A 110 -0.16 9.35 -9.19
C ALA A 110 -1.36 10.30 -9.00
N VAL A 111 -1.19 11.39 -8.25
CA VAL A 111 -2.23 12.43 -8.07
C VAL A 111 -2.60 13.05 -9.41
N VAL A 112 -1.62 13.52 -10.19
CA VAL A 112 -1.85 14.13 -11.51
C VAL A 112 -2.56 13.17 -12.46
N LYS A 113 -2.16 11.89 -12.47
CA LYS A 113 -2.79 10.87 -13.31
C LYS A 113 -4.25 10.63 -12.91
N GLN A 114 -4.56 10.56 -11.62
CA GLN A 114 -5.93 10.36 -11.15
C GLN A 114 -6.86 11.49 -11.60
N VAL A 115 -6.40 12.74 -11.53
CA VAL A 115 -7.20 13.89 -11.99
C VAL A 115 -7.50 13.79 -13.48
N LYS A 116 -6.48 13.49 -14.30
CA LYS A 116 -6.67 13.29 -15.75
C LYS A 116 -7.68 12.19 -16.11
N ILE A 117 -7.79 11.16 -15.28
CA ILE A 117 -8.79 10.08 -15.46
C ILE A 117 -10.20 10.60 -15.13
N ARG A 118 -10.35 11.43 -14.10
CA ARG A 118 -11.65 11.98 -13.68
C ARG A 118 -12.21 13.06 -14.61
N THR A 119 -11.35 13.75 -15.35
CA THR A 119 -11.74 14.82 -16.28
C THR A 119 -11.95 14.35 -17.73
N ARG A 120 -11.74 13.06 -18.02
CA ARG A 120 -12.01 12.43 -19.32
C ARG A 120 -13.35 11.71 -19.26
#